data_AF-A0A6A3QED0-F1
#
_entry.id   AF-A0A6A3QED0-F1
#
_cell.length_a   1.000
_cell.length_b   1.000
_cell.length_c   1.000
_cell.angle_alpha   90.00
_cell.angle_beta   90.00
_cell.angle_gamma   90.00
#
_symmetry.space_group_name_H-M   'P 1'
#
loop_
_entity.id
_entity.type
_entity.pdbx_description
1 polymer ?
#
loop_
_entity_poly.entity_id
_entity_poly.type
_entity_poly.pdbx_seq_one_letter_code
_entity_poly.pdbx_strand_id
1 'polypeptide(L)'
;GDHLGTVGAEFGTTTGRARRCGWLDIPQMRYSNMVNGFTELNLTKLDVLTGLEKVKIGVAYWYKGQKLDGMPSNLQLLEESVVQYEEMDGWSEDISKCKTFEELPVAAQKYVLRVEELLGTHIKWIGVGPDRFDVSTRPHPLEKA
;
A
#
# COMPACT_ATOMS: atom_id res chain seq x y z
N GLY A 1 2.43 8.26 12.09
CA GLY A 1 2.97 6.91 11.85
C GLY A 1 2.60 5.94 12.96
N ASP A 2 2.30 6.43 14.16
CA ASP A 2 2.16 5.64 15.38
C ASP A 2 1.09 4.56 15.32
N HIS A 3 -0.06 4.84 14.69
CA HIS A 3 -1.09 3.82 14.44
C HIS A 3 -0.52 2.65 13.61
N LEU A 4 0.05 2.93 12.44
CA LEU A 4 0.66 1.92 11.57
C LEU A 4 1.75 1.13 12.30
N GLY A 5 2.57 1.83 13.09
CA GLY A 5 3.65 1.21 13.85
C GLY A 5 3.15 0.27 14.94
N THR A 6 2.11 0.68 15.67
CA THR A 6 1.55 -0.07 16.79
C THR A 6 0.71 -1.24 16.31
N VAL A 7 -0.27 -0.99 15.43
CA VAL A 7 -1.19 -2.01 14.91
C VAL A 7 -0.43 -3.00 14.01
N GLY A 8 0.50 -2.50 13.19
CA GLY A 8 1.33 -3.35 12.32
C GLY A 8 2.44 -4.12 13.03
N ALA A 9 2.59 -3.95 14.35
CA ALA A 9 3.67 -4.52 15.15
C ALA A 9 5.06 -4.25 14.54
N GLU A 10 5.30 -3.00 14.12
CA GLU A 10 6.52 -2.60 13.41
C GLU A 10 7.68 -2.33 14.37
N PHE A 11 8.08 -3.37 15.08
CA PHE A 11 9.21 -3.37 16.01
C PHE A 11 10.24 -4.42 15.60
N GLY A 12 11.51 -4.12 15.84
CA GLY A 12 12.60 -5.10 15.68
C GLY A 12 12.39 -6.26 16.64
N THR A 13 12.39 -7.50 16.15
CA THR A 13 12.09 -8.71 16.94
C THR A 13 13.05 -8.90 18.11
N THR A 14 14.33 -8.59 17.92
CA THR A 14 15.35 -8.71 18.98
C THR A 14 15.48 -7.45 19.83
N THR A 15 15.45 -6.28 19.20
CA THR A 15 15.79 -5.02 19.87
C THR A 15 14.59 -4.30 20.47
N GLY A 16 13.37 -4.66 20.06
CA GLY A 16 12.15 -3.92 20.39
C GLY A 16 12.09 -2.51 19.79
N ARG A 17 13.06 -2.10 18.97
CA ARG A 17 13.12 -0.75 18.41
C ARG A 17 12.01 -0.56 17.38
N ALA A 18 11.23 0.50 17.52
CA ALA A 18 10.20 0.88 16.55
C ALA A 18 10.82 1.19 15.18
N ARG A 19 10.21 0.68 14.11
CA ARG A 19 10.53 1.04 12.73
C ARG A 19 9.83 2.36 12.37
N ARG A 20 10.38 3.05 11.37
CA ARG A 20 9.72 4.21 10.78
C ARG A 20 8.61 3.73 9.87
N CYS A 21 7.40 4.24 10.09
CA CYS A 21 6.24 3.94 9.26
C CYS A 21 5.81 5.16 8.45
N GLY A 22 5.37 4.93 7.22
CA GLY A 22 4.83 5.92 6.31
C GLY A 22 3.71 5.31 5.46
N TRP A 23 3.07 6.16 4.67
CA TRP A 23 2.06 5.73 3.70
C TRP A 23 2.69 4.99 2.52
N LEU A 24 1.86 4.25 1.77
CA LEU A 24 2.30 3.57 0.56
C LEU A 24 2.84 4.57 -0.47
N ASP A 25 3.97 4.27 -1.08
CA ASP A 25 4.71 5.14 -1.98
C ASP A 25 4.70 4.61 -3.41
N ILE A 26 3.91 5.23 -4.28
CA ILE A 26 3.72 4.79 -5.66
C ILE A 26 4.95 5.06 -6.54
N PRO A 27 5.62 6.24 -6.50
CA PRO A 27 6.87 6.44 -7.23
C PRO A 27 7.92 5.35 -6.95
N GLN A 28 8.12 5.00 -5.68
CA GLN A 28 9.05 3.93 -5.29
C GLN A 28 8.59 2.56 -5.78
N MET A 29 7.30 2.24 -5.64
CA MET A 29 6.74 0.96 -6.09
C MET A 29 6.77 0.79 -7.61
N ARG A 30 6.50 1.85 -8.38
CA ARG A 30 6.64 1.87 -9.84
C ARG A 30 8.07 1.61 -10.27
N TYR A 31 9.04 2.24 -9.59
CA TYR A 31 10.46 1.97 -9.83
C TYR A 31 10.81 0.49 -9.54
N SER A 32 10.34 -0.05 -8.41
CA SER A 32 10.52 -1.47 -8.08
C SER A 32 9.92 -2.39 -9.14
N ASN A 33 8.71 -2.08 -9.60
CA ASN A 33 8.05 -2.86 -10.65
C ASN A 33 8.80 -2.82 -11.98
N MET A 34 9.27 -1.63 -12.40
CA MET A 34 10.06 -1.47 -13.62
C MET A 34 11.35 -2.30 -13.59
N VAL A 35 12.03 -2.37 -12.44
CA VAL A 35 13.30 -3.11 -12.30
C VAL A 35 13.09 -4.62 -12.25
N ASN A 36 12.01 -5.09 -11.62
CA ASN A 36 11.79 -6.52 -11.37
C ASN A 36 10.81 -7.18 -12.36
N GLY A 37 10.00 -6.40 -13.07
CA GLY A 37 9.00 -6.90 -14.02
C GLY A 37 7.88 -7.70 -13.35
N PHE A 38 7.30 -7.18 -12.26
CA PHE A 38 6.21 -7.90 -11.58
C PHE A 38 4.98 -8.00 -12.48
N THR A 39 4.41 -9.20 -12.59
CA THR A 39 3.17 -9.44 -13.32
C THR A 39 1.95 -9.36 -12.41
N GLU A 40 2.12 -9.74 -11.15
CA GLU A 40 1.08 -9.75 -10.12
C GLU A 40 1.71 -9.34 -8.77
N LEU A 41 0.92 -8.70 -7.91
CA LEU A 41 1.34 -8.22 -6.60
C LEU A 41 0.56 -8.91 -5.47
N ASN A 42 1.24 -9.07 -4.33
CA ASN A 42 0.64 -9.40 -3.05
C ASN A 42 0.68 -8.16 -2.15
N LEU A 43 -0.49 -7.55 -1.90
CA LEU A 43 -0.62 -6.40 -1.02
C LEU A 43 -0.84 -6.88 0.42
N THR A 44 0.21 -6.84 1.23
CA THR A 44 0.17 -7.36 2.61
C THR A 44 -0.29 -6.31 3.61
N LYS A 45 -0.80 -6.77 4.77
CA LYS A 45 -1.12 -5.94 5.95
C LYS A 45 -2.18 -4.86 5.69
N LEU A 46 -3.20 -5.16 4.88
CA LEU A 46 -4.30 -4.23 4.65
C LEU A 46 -5.08 -3.94 5.95
N ASP A 47 -5.15 -4.94 6.83
CA ASP A 47 -5.78 -4.88 8.16
C ASP A 47 -5.17 -3.82 9.08
N VAL A 48 -3.90 -3.46 8.88
CA VAL A 48 -3.22 -2.41 9.65
C VAL A 48 -3.78 -1.02 9.35
N LEU A 49 -4.53 -0.86 8.25
CA LEU A 49 -5.20 0.40 7.92
C LEU A 49 -6.61 0.51 8.52
N THR A 50 -7.14 -0.58 9.09
CA THR A 50 -8.47 -0.60 9.69
C THR A 50 -8.53 0.31 10.93
N GLY A 51 -9.61 1.08 11.05
CA GLY A 51 -9.84 2.03 12.12
C GLY A 51 -9.35 3.46 11.83
N LEU A 52 -8.75 3.69 10.65
CA LEU A 52 -8.42 5.02 10.16
C LEU A 52 -9.63 5.64 9.45
N GLU A 53 -9.94 6.90 9.74
CA GLU A 53 -11.01 7.64 9.02
C GLU A 53 -10.61 7.94 7.57
N LYS A 54 -9.33 8.24 7.37
CA LYS A 54 -8.73 8.53 6.06
C LYS A 54 -7.41 7.80 5.90
N VAL A 55 -7.18 7.27 4.71
CA VAL A 55 -5.92 6.65 4.29
C VAL A 55 -5.29 7.47 3.18
N LYS A 56 -3.96 7.48 3.11
CA LYS A 56 -3.21 8.26 2.12
C LYS A 56 -2.32 7.36 1.27
N ILE A 57 -2.17 7.75 0.01
CA ILE A 57 -1.26 7.14 -0.95
C ILE A 57 -0.33 8.24 -1.46
N GLY A 58 1.00 8.05 -1.34
CA GLY A 58 1.98 8.95 -1.92
C GLY A 58 2.03 8.72 -3.43
N VAL A 59 1.45 9.62 -4.22
CA VAL A 59 1.25 9.42 -5.67
C VAL A 59 2.31 10.08 -6.54
N ALA A 60 3.03 11.08 -6.00
CA ALA A 60 4.10 11.77 -6.72
C ALA A 60 5.05 12.48 -5.74
N TYR A 61 6.23 12.81 -6.24
CA TYR A 61 7.16 13.72 -5.58
C TYR A 61 7.21 15.05 -6.32
N TRP A 62 7.40 16.12 -5.56
CA TRP A 62 7.58 17.48 -6.06
C TRP A 62 8.87 18.06 -5.51
N TYR A 63 9.68 18.64 -6.39
CA TYR A 63 10.92 19.32 -6.03
C TYR A 63 10.89 20.74 -6.60
N LYS A 64 10.98 21.75 -5.73
CA LYS A 64 10.98 23.18 -6.13
C LYS A 64 9.86 23.55 -7.12
N GLY A 65 8.65 23.03 -6.88
CA GLY A 65 7.47 23.30 -7.71
C GLY A 65 7.40 22.50 -9.01
N GLN A 66 8.33 21.58 -9.26
CA GLN A 66 8.29 20.66 -10.40
C GLN A 66 7.94 19.24 -9.94
N LYS A 67 7.01 18.60 -10.64
CA LYS A 67 6.68 17.19 -10.41
C LYS A 67 7.82 16.33 -10.95
N LEU A 68 8.25 15.36 -10.16
CA LEU A 68 9.22 14.35 -10.59
C LEU A 68 8.52 13.21 -11.34
N ASP A 69 9.22 12.63 -12.32
CA ASP A 69 8.69 11.51 -13.12
C ASP A 69 8.61 10.19 -12.34
N GLY A 70 9.35 10.06 -11.24
CA GLY A 70 9.39 8.87 -10.41
C GLY A 70 10.35 9.01 -9.24
N MET A 71 10.81 7.87 -8.72
CA MET A 71 11.81 7.84 -7.66
C MET A 71 13.13 8.47 -8.13
N PRO A 72 13.61 9.55 -7.49
CA PRO A 72 14.89 10.15 -7.85
C PRO A 72 16.08 9.26 -7.44
N SER A 73 17.12 9.26 -8.28
CA SER A 73 18.39 8.56 -8.00
C SER A 73 19.33 9.33 -7.07
N ASN A 74 19.05 10.61 -6.81
CA ASN A 74 19.84 11.48 -5.93
C ASN A 74 19.18 11.60 -4.55
N LEU A 75 19.91 11.22 -3.51
CA LEU A 75 19.44 11.24 -2.13
C LEU A 75 19.06 12.64 -1.63
N GLN A 76 19.84 13.66 -1.96
CA GLN A 76 19.56 15.04 -1.53
C GLN A 76 18.30 15.58 -2.19
N LEU A 77 18.09 15.22 -3.46
CA LEU A 77 16.86 15.57 -4.17
C LEU A 77 15.64 14.87 -3.54
N LEU A 78 15.76 13.59 -3.17
CA LEU A 78 14.71 12.88 -2.43
C LEU A 78 14.40 13.53 -1.07
N GLU A 79 15.43 13.90 -0.31
CA GLU A 79 15.29 14.52 1.00
C GLU A 79 14.58 15.88 0.95
N GLU A 80 14.85 16.68 -0.08
CA GLU A 80 14.23 17.97 -0.31
C GLU A 80 12.86 17.88 -1.04
N SER A 81 12.44 16.69 -1.44
CA SER A 81 11.17 16.48 -2.15
C SER A 81 9.97 16.45 -1.22
N VAL A 82 8.86 17.02 -1.69
CA VAL A 82 7.56 16.96 -1.01
C VAL A 82 6.71 15.87 -1.66
N VAL A 83 6.12 15.01 -0.84
CA VAL A 83 5.21 13.96 -1.31
C VAL A 83 3.82 14.56 -1.55
N GLN A 84 3.30 14.37 -2.76
CA GLN A 84 1.88 14.58 -3.04
C GLN A 84 1.11 13.35 -2.60
N TYR A 85 0.15 13.55 -1.69
CA TYR A 85 -0.75 12.50 -1.24
C TYR A 85 -2.10 12.59 -1.95
N GLU A 86 -2.63 11.43 -2.32
CA GLU A 86 -4.05 11.23 -2.56
C GLU A 86 -4.68 10.68 -1.28
N GLU A 87 -5.82 11.26 -0.87
CA GLU A 87 -6.54 10.85 0.33
C GLU A 87 -7.81 10.09 -0.05
N MET A 88 -8.06 8.97 0.63
CA MET A 88 -9.22 8.12 0.43
C MET A 88 -9.93 7.86 1.75
N ASP A 89 -11.21 7.51 1.67
CA ASP A 89 -11.97 7.05 2.84
C ASP A 89 -11.35 5.76 3.40
N GLY A 90 -11.17 5.73 4.72
CA GLY A 90 -10.80 4.51 5.42
C GLY A 90 -12.00 3.65 5.77
N TRP A 91 -11.79 2.63 6.60
CA TRP A 91 -12.79 1.67 7.04
C TRP A 91 -12.56 1.29 8.49
N SER A 92 -13.59 0.77 9.15
CA SER A 92 -13.53 0.36 10.57
C SER A 92 -13.94 -1.09 10.80
N GLU A 93 -14.49 -1.73 9.79
CA GLU A 93 -14.93 -3.11 9.79
C GLU A 93 -13.73 -4.06 9.89
N ASP A 94 -13.88 -5.12 10.67
CA ASP A 94 -12.90 -6.20 10.76
C ASP A 94 -12.87 -7.00 9.45
N ILE A 95 -11.70 -7.02 8.81
CA ILE A 95 -11.47 -7.71 7.54
C ILE A 95 -10.75 -9.05 7.68
N SER A 96 -10.35 -9.43 8.90
CA SER A 96 -9.49 -10.60 9.17
C SER A 96 -10.05 -11.93 8.66
N LYS A 97 -11.37 -12.01 8.48
CA LYS A 97 -12.05 -13.20 7.98
C LYS A 97 -12.38 -13.16 6.49
N CYS A 98 -12.16 -12.04 5.81
CA CYS A 98 -12.46 -11.91 4.38
C CYS A 98 -11.53 -12.82 3.55
N LYS A 99 -12.11 -13.71 2.75
CA LYS A 99 -11.39 -14.65 1.86
C LYS A 99 -11.53 -14.29 0.39
N THR A 100 -12.55 -13.52 0.03
CA THR A 100 -12.75 -13.00 -1.32
C THR A 100 -12.63 -11.47 -1.35
N PHE A 101 -12.35 -10.91 -2.52
CA PHE A 101 -12.20 -9.46 -2.66
C PHE A 101 -13.52 -8.73 -2.38
N GLU A 102 -14.63 -9.34 -2.77
CA GLU A 102 -15.98 -8.81 -2.64
C GLU A 102 -16.47 -8.77 -1.18
N GLU A 103 -15.88 -9.58 -0.30
CA GLU A 103 -16.15 -9.56 1.15
C GLU A 103 -15.51 -8.37 1.88
N LEU A 104 -14.54 -7.69 1.25
CA LEU A 104 -13.92 -6.52 1.85
C LEU A 104 -14.90 -5.33 1.91
N PRO A 105 -14.77 -4.42 2.89
CA PRO A 105 -15.50 -3.15 2.88
C PRO A 105 -15.26 -2.38 1.58
N VAL A 106 -16.27 -1.66 1.10
CA VAL A 106 -16.19 -0.92 -0.17
C VAL A 106 -15.03 0.08 -0.19
N ALA A 107 -14.75 0.74 0.94
CA ALA A 107 -13.61 1.65 1.06
C ALA A 107 -12.25 0.92 0.90
N ALA A 108 -12.11 -0.27 1.51
CA ALA A 108 -10.92 -1.11 1.37
C ALA A 108 -10.76 -1.60 -0.07
N GLN A 109 -11.84 -2.04 -0.71
CA GLN A 109 -11.82 -2.43 -2.13
C GLN A 109 -11.36 -1.28 -3.02
N LYS A 110 -11.91 -0.07 -2.82
CA LYS A 110 -11.51 1.13 -3.56
C LYS A 110 -10.03 1.45 -3.37
N TYR A 111 -9.53 1.34 -2.15
CA TYR A 111 -8.10 1.54 -1.87
C TYR A 111 -7.23 0.56 -2.68
N VAL A 112 -7.54 -0.74 -2.64
CA VAL A 112 -6.79 -1.76 -3.40
C VAL A 112 -6.83 -1.48 -4.90
N LEU A 113 -8.02 -1.22 -5.45
CA LEU A 113 -8.18 -0.92 -6.88
C LEU A 113 -7.44 0.35 -7.30
N ARG A 114 -7.42 1.37 -6.42
CA ARG A 114 -6.69 2.61 -6.70
C ARG A 114 -5.18 2.38 -6.71
N VAL A 115 -4.66 1.58 -5.78
CA VAL A 115 -3.25 1.19 -5.78
C VAL A 115 -2.91 0.39 -7.05
N GLU A 116 -3.75 -0.57 -7.44
CA GLU A 116 -3.58 -1.34 -8.68
C GLU A 116 -3.56 -0.44 -9.92
N GLU A 117 -4.50 0.50 -10.03
CA GLU A 117 -4.55 1.48 -11.13
C GLU A 117 -3.27 2.33 -11.17
N LEU A 118 -2.82 2.82 -10.01
CA LEU A 118 -1.62 3.64 -9.89
C LEU A 118 -0.36 2.84 -10.24
N LEU A 119 -0.29 1.56 -9.93
CA LEU A 119 0.87 0.72 -10.24
C LEU A 119 0.83 0.13 -11.66
N GLY A 120 -0.35 0.01 -12.26
CA GLY A 120 -0.54 -0.67 -13.53
C GLY A 120 -0.24 -2.17 -13.45
N THR A 121 -0.40 -2.78 -12.28
CA THR A 121 -0.07 -4.20 -12.05
C THR A 121 -1.10 -4.82 -11.12
N HIS A 122 -1.62 -5.98 -11.53
CA HIS A 122 -2.73 -6.67 -10.87
C HIS A 122 -2.36 -7.05 -9.43
N ILE A 123 -3.21 -6.71 -8.48
CA ILE A 123 -3.12 -7.15 -7.08
C ILE A 123 -3.99 -8.39 -6.93
N LYS A 124 -3.32 -9.54 -6.78
CA LYS A 124 -3.96 -10.86 -6.71
C LYS A 124 -4.23 -11.31 -5.29
N TRP A 125 -3.29 -11.07 -4.41
CA TRP A 125 -3.36 -11.46 -3.00
C TRP A 125 -3.41 -10.22 -2.14
N ILE A 126 -4.30 -10.23 -1.15
CA ILE A 126 -4.50 -9.15 -0.20
C ILE A 126 -4.40 -9.75 1.20
N GLY A 127 -3.35 -9.41 1.94
CA GLY A 127 -3.19 -9.84 3.34
C GLY A 127 -4.15 -9.07 4.23
N VAL A 128 -5.02 -9.79 4.94
CA VAL A 128 -6.05 -9.24 5.83
C VAL A 128 -5.81 -9.59 7.30
N GLY A 129 -4.67 -10.19 7.62
CA GLY A 129 -4.28 -10.54 8.97
C GLY A 129 -2.87 -11.13 9.03
N PRO A 130 -2.38 -11.47 10.23
CA PRO A 130 -1.02 -11.94 10.45
C PRO A 130 -0.84 -13.43 10.16
N ASP A 131 -1.91 -14.25 10.12
CA ASP A 131 -1.79 -15.68 9.85
C ASP A 131 -1.49 -15.93 8.37
N ARG A 132 -0.83 -17.06 8.08
CA ARG A 132 -0.55 -17.53 6.72
C ARG A 132 -1.80 -17.60 5.84
N PHE A 133 -2.95 -17.94 6.42
CA PHE A 133 -4.21 -18.11 5.70
C PHE A 133 -5.09 -16.86 5.71
N ASP A 134 -4.65 -15.77 6.33
CA ASP A 134 -5.37 -14.50 6.36
C ASP A 134 -5.09 -13.70 5.09
N VAL A 135 -5.52 -14.28 3.97
CA VAL A 135 -5.34 -13.73 2.64
C VAL A 135 -6.67 -13.80 1.90
N SER A 136 -7.08 -12.63 1.40
CA SER A 136 -8.15 -12.49 0.40
C SER A 136 -7.55 -12.59 -1.01
N THR A 137 -8.28 -13.20 -1.94
CA THR A 137 -7.80 -13.43 -3.31
C THR A 137 -8.71 -12.79 -4.36
N ARG A 138 -8.09 -12.28 -5.44
CA ARG A 138 -8.78 -11.71 -6.60
C ARG A 138 -8.24 -12.32 -7.90
N PRO A 139 -9.09 -13.04 -8.67
CA PRO A 139 -8.67 -13.62 -9.95
C PRO A 139 -8.28 -12.54 -10.96
N HIS A 140 -7.38 -12.86 -11.88
CA HIS A 140 -6.92 -11.89 -12.86
C HIS A 140 -8.07 -11.54 -13.84
N PRO A 141 -8.30 -10.27 -14.20
CA PRO A 141 -9.39 -9.90 -15.12
C PRO A 141 -9.32 -10.64 -16.47
N LEU A 142 -8.11 -10.89 -16.97
CA LEU A 142 -7.87 -11.63 -18.22
C LEU A 142 -8.14 -13.15 -18.12
N GLU A 143 -8.22 -13.73 -16.93
CA GLU A 143 -8.56 -15.16 -16.75
C GLU A 143 -10.07 -15.43 -16.89
N LYS A 144 -10.90 -14.38 -16.89
CA LYS A 144 -12.36 -14.46 -17.09
C LYS A 144 -12.78 -14.24 -18.55
N ALA A 145 -11.83 -14.09 -19.47
CA ALA A 145 -12.05 -13.86 -20.90
C ALA A 145 -12.02 -15.15 -21.72
#